data_AF-V6LKF1-F1
#
_entry.id   AF-V6LKF1-F1
#
_cell.length_a   1.000
_cell.length_b   1.000
_cell.length_c   1.000
_cell.angle_alpha   90.00
_cell.angle_beta   90.00
_cell.angle_gamma   90.00
#
_symmetry.space_group_name_H-M   'P 1'
#
loop_
_entity.id
_entity.type
_entity.pdbx_description
1 polymer ?
#
loop_
_entity_poly.entity_id
_entity_poly.type
_entity_poly.pdbx_seq_one_letter_code
_entity_poly.pdbx_strand_id
1 'polypeptide(L)'
;MDPIKTYLRIKGPEAGDLELPENLPFNKILDQNTTEDDLQEVINPLFSKFLDGYSATLLMYGQSGSGKTFSTAQFINIIMPQIVPNQLEFAFLEISGDILKDLTTQSEQLKIYTKPTLNIINLTFHTQHFQTFLNQALQARRTEKTNLNSNSSRSHLLIIFRKSTQLFILADLAGSERQSKAKTSAHQLQDGCDINYSLLVLSRVVNSLRNQLFVPFRDSKLTQILQFSIGGTAATSVFSCISNNQSNNLETLNTIQFTKNIGGIKNQIVKAKVVKSHSLELKEMQEKYQKLVETSKECLQQVIVRAKERENELLKKFKKIYDDLVGFNNNIIHQQNQFNQEMELDQCTGDGFADIIGFLGVKEDEM
;
A
#
# COMPACT_ATOMS: atom_id res chain seq x y z
N MET A 1 -30.62 3.29 1.50
CA MET A 1 -30.21 2.35 2.55
C MET A 1 -30.35 0.95 2.01
N ASP A 2 -29.24 0.25 1.80
CA ASP A 2 -29.17 -1.12 1.24
C ASP A 2 -29.09 -2.12 2.41
N PRO A 3 -30.07 -3.02 2.61
CA PRO A 3 -30.00 -4.00 3.69
C PRO A 3 -28.89 -5.03 3.44
N ILE A 4 -28.24 -5.49 4.51
CA ILE A 4 -27.29 -6.60 4.41
C ILE A 4 -28.06 -7.88 4.06
N LYS A 5 -27.70 -8.49 2.93
CA LYS A 5 -28.30 -9.77 2.52
C LYS A 5 -27.68 -10.91 3.30
N THR A 6 -28.48 -11.90 3.69
CA THR A 6 -28.03 -13.02 4.50
C THR A 6 -28.42 -14.35 3.87
N TYR A 7 -27.47 -15.25 3.83
CA TYR A 7 -27.59 -16.57 3.21
C TYR A 7 -27.12 -17.60 4.24
N LEU A 8 -27.82 -18.72 4.35
CA LEU A 8 -27.47 -19.81 5.24
C LEU A 8 -27.17 -21.06 4.42
N ARG A 9 -26.01 -21.68 4.62
CA ARG A 9 -25.64 -22.96 4.01
C ARG A 9 -25.56 -24.05 5.06
N ILE A 10 -26.25 -25.16 4.82
CA ILE A 10 -26.25 -26.35 5.67
C ILE A 10 -25.31 -27.39 5.06
N LYS A 11 -24.31 -27.83 5.82
CA LYS A 11 -23.37 -28.88 5.40
C LYS A 11 -23.83 -30.26 5.90
N GLY A 12 -24.10 -31.18 4.97
CA GLY A 12 -24.21 -32.63 5.24
C GLY A 12 -25.34 -33.34 4.46
N PRO A 13 -25.24 -34.67 4.22
CA PRO A 13 -26.29 -35.46 3.57
C PRO A 13 -27.50 -35.76 4.47
N GLU A 14 -27.37 -35.52 5.77
CA GLU A 14 -28.38 -35.78 6.80
C GLU A 14 -29.12 -34.49 7.18
N ALA A 15 -29.67 -33.71 6.26
CA ALA A 15 -30.55 -32.59 6.62
C ALA A 15 -31.90 -33.02 7.23
N GLY A 16 -32.03 -34.29 7.64
CA GLY A 16 -33.27 -34.91 8.10
C GLY A 16 -33.79 -34.40 9.43
N ASP A 17 -32.92 -33.93 10.34
CA ASP A 17 -33.33 -33.66 11.73
C ASP A 17 -32.93 -32.26 12.27
N LEU A 18 -32.46 -31.33 11.43
CA LEU A 18 -32.27 -29.94 11.90
C LEU A 18 -33.63 -29.24 11.94
N GLU A 19 -34.26 -29.20 13.11
CA GLU A 19 -35.40 -28.31 13.35
C GLU A 19 -34.90 -26.86 13.36
N LEU A 20 -34.82 -26.27 12.17
CA LEU A 20 -34.63 -24.83 12.03
C LEU A 20 -35.88 -24.12 12.56
N PRO A 21 -35.73 -22.99 13.27
CA PRO A 21 -36.87 -22.17 13.66
C PRO A 21 -37.75 -21.84 12.45
N GLU A 22 -39.07 -21.94 12.60
CA GLU A 22 -39.99 -21.50 11.55
C GLU A 22 -39.74 -20.02 11.21
N ASN A 23 -39.75 -19.69 9.91
CA ASN A 23 -39.60 -18.32 9.38
C ASN A 23 -38.26 -17.63 9.73
N LEU A 24 -37.14 -18.26 9.37
CA LEU A 24 -35.85 -17.58 9.39
C LEU A 24 -35.81 -16.43 8.36
N PRO A 25 -35.41 -15.20 8.75
CA PRO A 25 -35.45 -14.02 7.88
C PRO A 25 -34.25 -13.96 6.91
N PHE A 26 -33.83 -15.10 6.38
CA PHE A 26 -32.70 -15.22 5.47
C PHE A 26 -33.15 -15.07 4.02
N ASN A 27 -32.31 -14.46 3.19
CA ASN A 27 -32.63 -14.28 1.77
C ASN A 27 -32.65 -15.60 1.01
N LYS A 28 -31.82 -16.58 1.40
CA LYS A 28 -31.86 -17.95 0.88
C LYS A 28 -31.25 -18.92 1.90
N ILE A 29 -31.82 -20.12 1.96
CA ILE A 29 -31.25 -21.26 2.67
C ILE A 29 -30.80 -22.26 1.61
N LEU A 30 -29.55 -22.70 1.71
CA LEU A 30 -28.83 -23.54 0.78
C LEU A 30 -28.51 -24.86 1.49
N ASP A 31 -29.03 -25.97 0.99
CA ASP A 31 -28.87 -27.30 1.58
C ASP A 31 -27.87 -28.15 0.78
N GLN A 32 -27.88 -29.48 0.98
CA GLN A 32 -27.03 -30.40 0.21
C GLN A 32 -27.32 -30.43 -1.29
N ASN A 33 -28.47 -29.93 -1.75
CA ASN A 33 -28.85 -29.87 -3.16
C ASN A 33 -28.41 -28.57 -3.84
N THR A 34 -27.66 -27.72 -3.13
CA THR A 34 -27.12 -26.46 -3.66
C THR A 34 -26.38 -26.68 -4.98
N THR A 35 -26.85 -26.00 -6.02
CA THR A 35 -26.27 -25.98 -7.37
C THR A 35 -25.29 -24.81 -7.55
N GLU A 36 -24.62 -24.76 -8.70
CA GLU A 36 -23.82 -23.58 -9.06
C GLU A 36 -24.70 -22.34 -9.29
N ASP A 37 -25.87 -22.51 -9.92
CA ASP A 37 -26.83 -21.41 -10.15
C ASP A 37 -27.27 -20.79 -8.82
N ASP A 38 -27.49 -21.60 -7.80
CA ASP A 38 -27.83 -21.11 -6.46
C ASP A 38 -26.73 -20.22 -5.87
N LEU A 39 -25.46 -20.56 -6.11
CA LEU A 39 -24.31 -19.76 -5.67
C LEU A 39 -24.14 -18.50 -6.54
N GLN A 40 -24.43 -18.58 -7.84
CA GLN A 40 -24.43 -17.44 -8.74
C GLN A 40 -25.46 -16.39 -8.31
N GLU A 41 -26.66 -16.79 -7.88
CA GLU A 41 -27.67 -15.89 -7.32
C GLU A 41 -27.21 -15.15 -6.04
N VAL A 42 -26.24 -15.71 -5.31
CA VAL A 42 -25.64 -15.06 -4.13
C VAL A 42 -24.62 -14.00 -4.56
N ILE A 43 -23.66 -14.39 -5.41
CA ILE A 43 -22.47 -13.55 -5.68
C ILE A 43 -22.68 -12.55 -6.82
N ASN A 44 -23.41 -12.92 -7.88
CA ASN A 44 -23.55 -12.07 -9.07
C ASN A 44 -24.18 -10.71 -8.73
N PRO A 45 -25.25 -10.60 -7.92
CA PRO A 45 -25.80 -9.28 -7.57
C PRO A 45 -24.80 -8.36 -6.86
N LEU A 46 -23.91 -8.91 -6.04
CA LEU A 46 -22.84 -8.13 -5.40
C LEU A 46 -21.74 -7.76 -6.39
N PHE A 47 -21.32 -8.72 -7.21
CA PHE A 47 -20.22 -8.53 -8.15
C PHE A 47 -20.60 -7.56 -9.27
N SER A 48 -21.84 -7.62 -9.78
CA SER A 48 -22.39 -6.63 -10.72
C SER A 48 -22.44 -5.23 -10.11
N LYS A 49 -22.92 -5.07 -8.86
CA LYS A 49 -22.84 -3.78 -8.16
C LYS A 49 -21.40 -3.26 -8.10
N PHE A 50 -20.44 -4.15 -7.85
CA PHE A 50 -19.03 -3.78 -7.85
C PHE A 50 -18.54 -3.30 -9.21
N LEU A 51 -18.85 -4.03 -10.29
CA LEU A 51 -18.49 -3.64 -11.65
C LEU A 51 -19.15 -2.32 -12.09
N ASP A 52 -20.34 -2.03 -11.57
CA ASP A 52 -21.10 -0.79 -11.78
C ASP A 52 -20.53 0.41 -11.02
N GLY A 53 -19.51 0.22 -10.19
CA GLY A 53 -18.83 1.29 -9.46
C GLY A 53 -19.26 1.47 -8.01
N TYR A 54 -19.95 0.50 -7.42
CA TYR A 54 -20.07 0.41 -5.96
C TYR A 54 -18.90 -0.40 -5.39
N SER A 55 -18.69 -0.33 -4.08
CA SER A 55 -17.89 -1.35 -3.41
C SER A 55 -18.79 -2.42 -2.83
N ALA A 56 -18.28 -3.63 -2.67
CA ALA A 56 -19.04 -4.76 -2.18
C ALA A 56 -18.22 -5.70 -1.28
N THR A 57 -18.91 -6.47 -0.44
CA THR A 57 -18.29 -7.47 0.44
C THR A 57 -19.19 -8.69 0.54
N LEU A 58 -18.60 -9.87 0.35
CA LEU A 58 -19.22 -11.15 0.69
C LEU A 58 -18.43 -11.76 1.86
N LEU A 59 -19.11 -11.91 3.00
CA LEU A 59 -18.52 -12.35 4.26
C LEU A 59 -18.92 -13.79 4.55
N MET A 60 -17.95 -14.69 4.73
CA MET A 60 -18.18 -16.08 5.07
C MET A 60 -18.04 -16.25 6.59
N TYR A 61 -19.09 -16.73 7.25
CA TYR A 61 -19.16 -16.83 8.71
C TYR A 61 -19.65 -18.22 9.17
N GLY A 62 -19.25 -18.64 10.37
CA GLY A 62 -19.67 -19.90 10.99
C GLY A 62 -18.50 -20.68 11.60
N GLN A 63 -18.79 -21.82 12.21
CA GLN A 63 -17.78 -22.63 12.89
C GLN A 63 -16.74 -23.26 11.93
N SER A 64 -15.64 -23.74 12.48
CA SER A 64 -14.67 -24.54 11.73
C SER A 64 -15.30 -25.82 11.19
N GLY A 65 -14.85 -26.19 10.00
CA GLY A 65 -15.38 -27.35 9.28
C GLY A 65 -16.78 -27.17 8.70
N SER A 66 -17.50 -26.05 8.93
CA SER A 66 -18.85 -25.86 8.37
C SER A 66 -18.90 -25.58 6.87
N GLY A 67 -17.75 -25.31 6.23
CA GLY A 67 -17.66 -25.13 4.78
C GLY A 67 -17.45 -23.69 4.30
N LYS A 68 -16.99 -22.77 5.16
CA LYS A 68 -16.62 -21.39 4.79
C LYS A 68 -15.59 -21.36 3.64
N THR A 69 -14.38 -21.86 3.88
CA THR A 69 -13.30 -21.91 2.89
C THR A 69 -13.68 -22.66 1.61
N PHE A 70 -14.47 -23.74 1.73
CA PHE A 70 -15.01 -24.46 0.57
C PHE A 70 -15.94 -23.58 -0.27
N SER A 71 -16.87 -22.87 0.37
CA SER A 71 -17.79 -21.94 -0.30
C SER A 71 -17.03 -20.77 -0.92
N THR A 72 -16.02 -20.22 -0.23
CA THR A 72 -15.14 -19.18 -0.78
C THR A 72 -14.47 -19.62 -2.08
N ALA A 73 -13.94 -20.85 -2.14
CA ALA A 73 -13.35 -21.39 -3.35
C ALA A 73 -14.36 -21.51 -4.51
N GLN A 74 -15.59 -21.95 -4.22
CA GLN A 74 -16.65 -22.00 -5.24
C GLN A 74 -17.00 -20.60 -5.77
N PHE A 75 -17.11 -19.61 -4.88
CA PHE A 75 -17.36 -18.22 -5.28
C PHE A 75 -16.23 -17.63 -6.13
N ILE A 76 -14.97 -17.91 -5.80
CA ILE A 76 -13.83 -17.50 -6.61
C ILE A 76 -13.95 -18.08 -8.03
N ASN A 77 -14.26 -19.36 -8.16
CA ASN A 77 -14.41 -20.00 -9.47
C ASN A 77 -15.50 -19.34 -10.31
N ILE A 78 -16.63 -18.98 -9.70
CA ILE A 78 -17.75 -18.30 -10.38
C ILE A 78 -17.34 -16.91 -10.90
N ILE A 79 -16.60 -16.12 -10.11
CA ILE A 79 -16.19 -14.76 -10.54
C ILE A 79 -14.94 -14.75 -11.41
N MET A 80 -14.17 -15.85 -11.44
CA MET A 80 -12.89 -15.92 -12.16
C MET A 80 -12.97 -15.47 -13.62
N PRO A 81 -13.98 -15.88 -14.42
CA PRO A 81 -14.11 -15.45 -15.81
C PRO A 81 -14.27 -13.93 -15.96
N GLN A 82 -14.68 -13.22 -14.91
CA GLN A 82 -14.91 -11.78 -14.93
C GLN A 82 -13.68 -10.96 -14.49
N ILE A 83 -12.64 -11.59 -13.91
CA ILE A 83 -11.46 -10.89 -13.39
C ILE A 83 -10.65 -10.27 -14.53
N VAL A 84 -10.23 -11.09 -15.50
CA VAL A 84 -9.35 -10.68 -16.61
C VAL A 84 -10.04 -9.69 -17.56
N PRO A 85 -11.28 -9.91 -18.03
CA PRO A 85 -11.95 -8.97 -18.92
C PRO A 85 -12.16 -7.58 -18.32
N ASN A 86 -12.31 -7.50 -17.00
CA ASN A 86 -12.48 -6.23 -16.28
C ASN A 86 -11.16 -5.62 -15.78
N GLN A 87 -10.01 -6.23 -16.09
CA GLN A 87 -8.67 -5.79 -15.68
C GLN A 87 -8.58 -5.51 -14.18
N LEU A 88 -9.17 -6.38 -13.36
CA LEU A 88 -9.22 -6.19 -11.92
C LEU A 88 -7.83 -6.39 -11.31
N GLU A 89 -7.47 -5.46 -10.42
CA GLU A 89 -6.36 -5.66 -9.50
C GLU A 89 -6.82 -6.55 -8.34
N PHE A 90 -5.91 -7.32 -7.74
CA PHE A 90 -6.23 -8.18 -6.60
C PHE A 90 -5.10 -8.26 -5.59
N ALA A 91 -5.45 -8.49 -4.33
CA ALA A 91 -4.53 -8.66 -3.21
C ALA A 91 -5.05 -9.73 -2.23
N PHE A 92 -4.13 -10.31 -1.46
CA PHE A 92 -4.42 -11.35 -0.48
C PHE A 92 -3.92 -10.89 0.89
N LEU A 93 -4.83 -10.76 1.84
CA LEU A 93 -4.55 -10.28 3.18
C LEU A 93 -4.95 -11.34 4.21
N GLU A 94 -4.06 -11.62 5.14
CA GLU A 94 -4.35 -12.39 6.35
C GLU A 94 -4.46 -11.46 7.56
N ILE A 95 -5.43 -11.77 8.42
CA ILE A 95 -5.58 -11.16 9.74
C ILE A 95 -5.50 -12.27 10.78
N SER A 96 -4.47 -12.23 11.61
CA SER A 96 -4.26 -13.18 12.72
C SER A 96 -4.09 -12.41 14.01
N GLY A 97 -5.10 -12.45 14.88
CA GLY A 97 -5.18 -11.57 16.04
C GLY A 97 -5.16 -10.09 15.63
N ASP A 98 -4.10 -9.38 16.03
CA ASP A 98 -3.85 -7.98 15.70
C ASP A 98 -2.83 -7.75 14.57
N ILE A 99 -2.30 -8.83 13.99
CA ILE A 99 -1.33 -8.80 12.90
C ILE A 99 -2.07 -8.79 11.56
N LEU A 100 -1.67 -7.86 10.69
CA LEU A 100 -2.06 -7.81 9.29
C LEU A 100 -0.88 -8.29 8.45
N LYS A 101 -1.12 -9.22 7.54
CA LYS A 101 -0.05 -9.78 6.70
C LYS A 101 -0.45 -9.85 5.24
N ASP A 102 0.37 -9.28 4.37
CA ASP A 102 0.27 -9.46 2.93
C ASP A 102 0.74 -10.88 2.59
N LEU A 103 -0.16 -11.71 2.06
CA LEU A 103 0.12 -13.12 1.80
C LEU A 103 0.97 -13.36 0.55
N THR A 104 1.20 -12.36 -0.31
CA THR A 104 2.09 -12.52 -1.47
C THR A 104 3.51 -12.10 -1.13
N THR A 105 3.68 -10.98 -0.41
CA THR A 105 5.00 -10.45 -0.02
C THR A 105 5.48 -10.91 1.35
N GLN A 106 4.59 -11.48 2.16
CA GLN A 106 4.82 -11.82 3.58
C GLN A 106 5.07 -10.60 4.48
N SER A 107 4.80 -9.38 4.01
CA SER A 107 5.00 -8.15 4.78
C SER A 107 3.91 -7.96 5.84
N GLU A 108 4.31 -7.60 7.06
CA GLU A 108 3.40 -7.23 8.16
C GLU A 108 3.30 -5.72 8.37
N GLN A 109 3.98 -4.92 7.55
CA GLN A 109 4.07 -3.45 7.70
C GLN A 109 2.87 -2.72 7.07
N LEU A 110 1.66 -3.19 7.37
CA LEU A 110 0.40 -2.71 6.81
C LEU A 110 -0.30 -1.72 7.74
N LYS A 111 -0.98 -0.72 7.17
CA LYS A 111 -1.74 0.27 7.94
C LYS A 111 -3.14 0.45 7.37
N ILE A 112 -4.16 0.38 8.24
CA ILE A 112 -5.57 0.56 7.87
C ILE A 112 -5.96 2.03 7.98
N TYR A 113 -6.61 2.54 6.93
CA TYR A 113 -7.30 3.83 6.91
C TYR A 113 -8.73 3.61 6.44
N THR A 114 -9.72 4.12 7.19
CA THR A 114 -11.15 3.83 6.93
C THR A 114 -11.95 5.02 6.44
N LYS A 115 -11.33 6.20 6.22
CA LYS A 115 -12.02 7.44 5.84
C LYS A 115 -11.33 8.11 4.64
N PRO A 116 -12.06 8.48 3.56
CA PRO A 116 -13.51 8.31 3.33
C PRO A 116 -13.92 6.90 2.86
N THR A 117 -12.97 6.09 2.40
CA THR A 117 -13.13 4.69 1.98
C THR A 117 -12.05 3.84 2.65
N LEU A 118 -12.22 2.52 2.66
CA LEU A 118 -11.18 1.61 3.13
C LEU A 118 -9.94 1.71 2.23
N ASN A 119 -8.78 1.94 2.83
CA ASN A 119 -7.48 1.86 2.21
C ASN A 119 -6.51 1.13 3.14
N ILE A 120 -5.72 0.21 2.58
CA ILE A 120 -4.70 -0.54 3.32
C ILE A 120 -3.35 -0.19 2.70
N ILE A 121 -2.59 0.65 3.40
CA ILE A 121 -1.27 1.10 2.92
C ILE A 121 -0.30 -0.09 2.98
N ASN A 122 0.57 -0.16 1.96
CA ASN A 122 1.57 -1.22 1.74
C ASN A 122 1.00 -2.60 1.39
N LEU A 123 -0.30 -2.71 1.06
CA LEU A 123 -0.85 -3.94 0.52
C LEU A 123 -0.54 -4.04 -0.98
N THR A 124 0.05 -5.16 -1.39
CA THR A 124 0.49 -5.37 -2.77
C THR A 124 -0.67 -5.84 -3.65
N PHE A 125 -0.96 -5.10 -4.71
CA PHE A 125 -1.95 -5.46 -5.71
C PHE A 125 -1.28 -6.00 -6.98
N HIS A 126 -1.87 -7.04 -7.55
CA HIS A 126 -1.43 -7.69 -8.78
C HIS A 126 -2.55 -7.63 -9.83
N THR A 127 -2.19 -7.67 -11.11
CA THR A 127 -3.17 -7.59 -12.23
C THR A 127 -3.23 -8.86 -13.08
N GLN A 128 -2.26 -9.76 -12.92
CA GLN A 128 -2.08 -10.95 -13.75
C GLN A 128 -1.73 -12.17 -12.89
N HIS A 129 -1.96 -13.36 -13.43
CA HIS A 129 -1.65 -14.64 -12.77
C HIS A 129 -2.38 -14.86 -11.43
N PHE A 130 -3.66 -14.47 -11.35
CA PHE A 130 -4.49 -14.61 -10.16
C PHE A 130 -4.41 -16.00 -9.52
N GLN A 131 -4.56 -17.08 -10.30
CA GLN A 131 -4.53 -18.44 -9.77
C GLN A 131 -3.19 -18.78 -9.12
N THR A 132 -2.08 -18.31 -9.68
CA THR A 132 -0.73 -18.54 -9.14
C THR A 132 -0.57 -17.86 -7.79
N PHE A 133 -0.93 -16.57 -7.70
CA PHE A 133 -0.86 -15.82 -6.44
C PHE A 133 -1.87 -16.33 -5.40
N LEU A 134 -3.06 -16.77 -5.82
CA LEU A 134 -4.03 -17.41 -4.93
C LEU A 134 -3.45 -18.69 -4.31
N ASN A 135 -2.85 -19.55 -5.13
CA ASN A 135 -2.21 -20.78 -4.65
C ASN A 135 -1.06 -20.47 -3.69
N GLN A 136 -0.21 -19.50 -4.02
CA GLN A 136 0.87 -19.03 -3.15
C GLN A 136 0.33 -18.50 -1.81
N ALA A 137 -0.69 -17.64 -1.84
CA ALA A 137 -1.30 -17.07 -0.64
C ALA A 137 -1.93 -18.15 0.25
N LEU A 138 -2.62 -19.12 -0.35
CA LEU A 138 -3.20 -20.25 0.37
C LEU A 138 -2.13 -21.19 0.95
N GLN A 139 -0.98 -21.34 0.28
CA GLN A 139 0.15 -22.11 0.80
C GLN A 139 0.85 -21.37 1.96
N ALA A 140 1.10 -20.07 1.82
CA ALA A 140 1.67 -19.25 2.90
C ALA A 140 0.78 -19.28 4.15
N ARG A 141 -0.55 -19.19 3.96
CA ARG A 141 -1.54 -19.39 5.03
C ARG A 141 -1.46 -20.80 5.63
N ARG A 142 -0.87 -21.83 5.02
CA ARG A 142 -0.78 -23.18 5.62
C ARG A 142 0.49 -23.43 6.44
N THR A 143 1.57 -22.68 6.20
CA THR A 143 2.92 -23.04 6.67
C THR A 143 3.32 -22.47 8.04
N GLU A 144 2.56 -21.54 8.62
CA GLU A 144 2.89 -20.93 9.91
C GLU A 144 2.28 -21.67 11.11
N LYS A 145 3.18 -22.26 11.92
CA LYS A 145 2.98 -23.02 13.18
C LYS A 145 2.48 -24.46 13.06
N THR A 146 3.46 -25.34 13.27
CA THR A 146 3.44 -26.79 13.45
C THR A 146 2.36 -27.36 14.38
N ASN A 147 1.85 -28.52 13.95
CA ASN A 147 1.17 -29.58 14.71
C ASN A 147 -0.15 -29.24 15.44
N LEU A 148 -1.24 -29.79 14.87
CA LEU A 148 -2.53 -30.18 15.47
C LEU A 148 -3.80 -29.36 15.19
N ASN A 149 -3.80 -28.27 14.40
CA ASN A 149 -5.06 -27.60 14.03
C ASN A 149 -5.06 -27.07 12.58
N SER A 150 -6.21 -27.13 11.90
CA SER A 150 -6.37 -26.62 10.53
C SER A 150 -6.23 -25.09 10.50
N ASN A 151 -5.20 -24.54 9.87
CA ASN A 151 -4.88 -23.10 9.97
C ASN A 151 -6.02 -22.16 9.52
N SER A 152 -6.89 -22.58 8.60
CA SER A 152 -8.06 -21.77 8.20
C SER A 152 -9.06 -21.49 9.33
N SER A 153 -9.00 -22.25 10.42
CA SER A 153 -9.82 -21.99 11.62
C SER A 153 -9.29 -20.84 12.47
N ARG A 154 -8.06 -20.37 12.21
CA ARG A 154 -7.29 -19.52 13.12
C ARG A 154 -6.86 -18.17 12.57
N SER A 155 -7.17 -17.88 11.31
CA SER A 155 -6.92 -16.56 10.73
C SER A 155 -8.03 -16.22 9.75
N HIS A 156 -8.23 -14.92 9.52
CA HIS A 156 -9.18 -14.43 8.52
C HIS A 156 -8.44 -14.18 7.22
N LEU A 157 -8.93 -14.75 6.12
CA LEU A 157 -8.42 -14.48 4.77
C LEU A 157 -9.33 -13.50 4.06
N LEU A 158 -8.76 -12.40 3.59
CA LEU A 158 -9.43 -11.42 2.74
C LEU A 158 -8.80 -11.47 1.35
N ILE A 159 -9.61 -11.79 0.35
CA ILE A 159 -9.26 -11.65 -1.06
C ILE A 159 -9.93 -10.37 -1.54
N ILE A 160 -9.11 -9.41 -1.93
CA ILE A 160 -9.55 -8.05 -2.23
C ILE A 160 -9.34 -7.81 -3.72
N PHE A 161 -10.42 -7.57 -4.46
CA PHE A 161 -10.35 -7.10 -5.84
C PHE A 161 -10.58 -5.59 -5.86
N ARG A 162 -9.88 -4.91 -6.76
CA ARG A 162 -9.98 -3.46 -6.94
C ARG A 162 -10.24 -3.12 -8.40
N LYS A 163 -11.22 -2.24 -8.60
CA LYS A 163 -11.52 -1.59 -9.88
C LYS A 163 -11.48 -0.08 -9.63
N SER A 164 -10.41 0.57 -10.10
CA SER A 164 -10.12 1.98 -9.78
C SER A 164 -10.08 2.23 -8.26
N THR A 165 -11.13 2.81 -7.67
CA THR A 165 -11.22 3.10 -6.22
C THR A 165 -12.20 2.18 -5.49
N GLN A 166 -12.93 1.33 -6.22
CA GLN A 166 -13.91 0.42 -5.65
C GLN A 166 -13.24 -0.87 -5.22
N LEU A 167 -13.76 -1.48 -4.15
CA LEU A 167 -13.27 -2.74 -3.62
C LEU A 167 -14.38 -3.80 -3.62
N PHE A 168 -14.04 -5.01 -4.05
CA PHE A 168 -14.82 -6.22 -3.78
C PHE A 168 -14.03 -7.12 -2.84
N ILE A 169 -14.58 -7.39 -1.66
CA ILE A 169 -13.90 -8.20 -0.64
C ILE A 169 -14.62 -9.53 -0.48
N LEU A 170 -13.90 -10.62 -0.73
CA LEU A 170 -14.27 -11.96 -0.25
C LEU A 170 -13.54 -12.22 1.06
N ALA A 171 -14.28 -12.28 2.17
CA ALA A 171 -13.71 -12.50 3.50
C ALA A 171 -14.06 -13.90 4.03
N ASP A 172 -13.09 -14.81 4.02
CA ASP A 172 -13.15 -16.13 4.67
C ASP A 172 -12.69 -16.00 6.12
N LEU A 173 -13.63 -15.84 7.04
CA LEU A 173 -13.31 -15.64 8.45
C LEU A 173 -12.86 -16.94 9.12
N ALA A 174 -12.18 -16.80 10.25
CA ALA A 174 -11.84 -17.88 11.17
C ALA A 174 -13.10 -18.59 11.72
N GLY A 175 -12.91 -19.71 12.41
CA GLY A 175 -14.00 -20.41 13.10
C GLY A 175 -14.61 -19.57 14.22
N SER A 176 -15.94 -19.53 14.31
CA SER A 176 -16.66 -18.81 15.36
C SER A 176 -16.75 -19.56 16.69
N GLU A 177 -16.35 -20.83 16.72
CA GLU A 177 -16.48 -21.70 17.88
C GLU A 177 -15.56 -21.29 19.03
N ARG A 178 -16.07 -21.43 20.25
CA ARG A 178 -15.26 -21.24 21.45
C ARG A 178 -14.35 -22.45 21.61
N GLN A 179 -13.04 -22.23 21.74
CA GLN A 179 -12.15 -23.32 22.13
C GLN A 179 -12.52 -23.77 23.55
N SER A 180 -13.16 -24.93 23.66
CA SER A 180 -13.48 -25.56 24.94
C SER A 180 -12.19 -26.05 25.59
N LYS A 181 -11.75 -25.40 26.67
CA LYS A 181 -10.77 -25.82 27.69
C LYS A 181 -10.00 -27.13 27.38
N ALA A 182 -9.20 -27.15 26.32
CA ALA A 182 -8.22 -28.20 26.12
C ALA A 182 -7.04 -27.87 27.01
N LYS A 183 -6.51 -28.87 27.71
CA LYS A 183 -5.31 -28.77 28.55
C LYS A 183 -4.07 -28.55 27.66
N THR A 184 -3.97 -27.37 27.08
CA THR A 184 -2.85 -26.98 26.22
C THR A 184 -2.12 -25.79 26.82
N SER A 185 -0.82 -25.72 26.54
CA SER A 185 0.13 -24.79 27.13
C SER A 185 -0.31 -23.32 26.99
N ALA A 186 0.14 -22.46 27.92
CA ALA A 186 -0.26 -21.05 28.02
C ALA A 186 -0.16 -20.27 26.70
N HIS A 187 0.81 -20.58 25.84
CA HIS A 187 0.98 -19.95 24.53
C HIS A 187 -0.13 -20.31 23.52
N GLN A 188 -0.66 -21.54 23.55
CA GLN A 188 -1.77 -21.95 22.67
C GLN A 188 -3.11 -21.39 23.15
N LEU A 189 -3.26 -21.16 24.46
CA LEU A 189 -4.42 -20.47 25.04
C LEU A 189 -4.45 -18.99 24.64
N GLN A 190 -3.30 -18.33 24.55
CA GLN A 190 -3.19 -16.95 24.11
C GLN A 190 -3.51 -16.81 22.60
N ASP A 191 -2.89 -17.62 21.75
CA ASP A 191 -3.19 -17.67 20.30
C ASP A 191 -4.70 -17.96 20.04
N GLY A 192 -5.32 -18.86 20.83
CA GLY A 192 -6.75 -19.19 20.72
C GLY A 192 -7.70 -18.11 21.25
N CYS A 193 -7.26 -17.28 22.20
CA CYS A 193 -8.01 -16.11 22.68
C CYS A 193 -8.05 -14.99 21.64
N ASP A 194 -6.94 -14.72 20.96
CA ASP A 194 -6.80 -13.59 20.03
C ASP A 194 -7.68 -13.74 18.78
N ILE A 195 -7.89 -14.97 18.31
CA ILE A 195 -8.73 -15.26 17.13
C ILE A 195 -10.20 -15.04 17.48
N ASN A 196 -10.64 -15.64 18.59
CA ASN A 196 -12.00 -15.50 19.09
C ASN A 196 -12.32 -14.07 19.50
N TYR A 197 -11.32 -13.32 19.94
CA TYR A 197 -11.48 -11.91 20.27
C TYR A 197 -11.96 -11.09 19.06
N SER A 198 -11.37 -11.27 17.87
CA SER A 198 -11.80 -10.55 16.67
C SER A 198 -13.27 -10.80 16.28
N LEU A 199 -13.76 -12.05 16.41
CA LEU A 199 -15.15 -12.44 16.13
C LEU A 199 -16.11 -12.04 17.26
N LEU A 200 -15.63 -12.00 18.50
CA LEU A 200 -16.37 -11.42 19.63
C LEU A 200 -16.62 -9.93 19.41
N VAL A 201 -15.58 -9.18 19.04
CA VAL A 201 -15.68 -7.76 18.70
C VAL A 201 -16.63 -7.57 17.51
N LEU A 202 -16.56 -8.41 16.48
CA LEU A 202 -17.50 -8.39 15.35
C LEU A 202 -18.96 -8.54 15.81
N SER A 203 -19.22 -9.48 16.72
CA SER A 203 -20.56 -9.68 17.31
C SER A 203 -21.01 -8.46 18.13
N ARG A 204 -20.11 -7.83 18.88
CA ARG A 204 -20.38 -6.57 19.61
C ARG A 204 -20.69 -5.42 18.66
N VAL A 205 -19.95 -5.28 17.56
CA VAL A 205 -20.21 -4.29 16.52
C VAL A 205 -21.60 -4.45 15.93
N VAL A 206 -21.98 -5.67 15.54
CA VAL A 206 -23.31 -5.98 15.01
C VAL A 206 -24.40 -5.60 16.01
N ASN A 207 -24.26 -6.01 17.27
CA ASN A 207 -25.23 -5.68 18.32
C ASN A 207 -25.31 -4.17 18.59
N SER A 208 -24.17 -3.47 18.60
CA SER A 208 -24.13 -2.02 18.82
C SER A 208 -24.80 -1.25 17.69
N LEU A 209 -24.60 -1.67 16.43
CA LEU A 209 -25.25 -1.08 15.27
C LEU A 209 -26.77 -1.25 15.30
N ARG A 210 -27.26 -2.42 15.70
CA ARG A 210 -28.71 -2.66 15.84
C ARG A 210 -29.36 -1.78 16.91
N ASN A 211 -28.64 -1.56 18.00
CA ASN A 211 -29.13 -0.81 19.16
C ASN A 211 -28.77 0.68 19.12
N GLN A 212 -28.19 1.16 18.02
CA GLN A 212 -27.75 2.56 17.84
C GLN A 212 -26.82 3.04 18.97
N LEU A 213 -25.96 2.16 19.44
CA LEU A 213 -24.95 2.44 20.48
C LEU A 213 -23.61 2.85 19.85
N PHE A 214 -22.65 3.26 20.69
CA PHE A 214 -21.27 3.42 20.27
C PHE A 214 -20.72 2.11 19.67
N VAL A 215 -20.16 2.18 18.46
CA VAL A 215 -19.74 0.99 17.72
C VAL A 215 -18.22 0.80 17.81
N PRO A 216 -17.73 -0.29 18.44
CA PRO A 216 -16.32 -0.50 18.75
C PRO A 216 -15.53 -1.07 17.56
N PHE A 217 -15.59 -0.44 16.38
CA PHE A 217 -14.84 -0.91 15.20
C PHE A 217 -13.31 -0.90 15.39
N ARG A 218 -12.79 -0.17 16.36
CA ARG A 218 -11.34 -0.05 16.58
C ARG A 218 -10.76 -1.20 17.40
N ASP A 219 -11.61 -1.96 18.08
CA ASP A 219 -11.20 -2.96 19.06
C ASP A 219 -10.54 -4.18 18.42
N SER A 220 -10.64 -4.40 17.10
CA SER A 220 -9.87 -5.41 16.37
C SER A 220 -9.56 -4.98 14.93
N LYS A 221 -8.45 -5.43 14.36
CA LYS A 221 -8.11 -5.14 12.94
C LYS A 221 -9.19 -5.61 11.96
N LEU A 222 -9.79 -6.76 12.23
CA LEU A 222 -10.90 -7.27 11.42
C LEU A 222 -12.07 -6.28 11.40
N THR A 223 -12.49 -5.78 12.56
CA THR A 223 -13.62 -4.83 12.61
C THR A 223 -13.25 -3.45 12.09
N GLN A 224 -11.99 -3.03 12.16
CA GLN A 224 -11.52 -1.80 11.49
C GLN A 224 -11.69 -1.92 9.98
N ILE A 225 -11.32 -3.06 9.39
CA ILE A 225 -11.49 -3.29 7.94
C ILE A 225 -12.98 -3.42 7.58
N LEU A 226 -13.74 -4.20 8.35
CA LEU A 226 -15.17 -4.44 8.11
C LEU A 226 -16.07 -3.23 8.43
N GLN A 227 -15.54 -2.16 9.03
CA GLN A 227 -16.27 -0.89 9.22
C GLN A 227 -16.87 -0.37 7.92
N PHE A 228 -16.15 -0.58 6.82
CA PHE A 228 -16.60 -0.22 5.48
C PHE A 228 -17.77 -1.08 4.97
N SER A 229 -17.87 -2.33 5.44
CA SER A 229 -18.85 -3.33 4.99
C SER A 229 -20.08 -3.43 5.88
N ILE A 230 -20.00 -3.08 7.17
CA ILE A 230 -21.11 -3.28 8.11
C ILE A 230 -21.51 -1.94 8.71
N GLY A 231 -22.67 -1.41 8.31
CA GLY A 231 -23.08 -0.03 8.61
C GLY A 231 -22.32 1.02 7.79
N GLY A 232 -21.52 0.59 6.81
CA GLY A 232 -20.66 1.44 6.00
C GLY A 232 -21.22 1.73 4.61
N THR A 233 -20.32 1.83 3.63
CA THR A 233 -20.60 2.29 2.26
C THR A 233 -20.51 1.20 1.18
N ALA A 234 -20.19 -0.04 1.55
CA ALA A 234 -20.20 -1.17 0.62
C ALA A 234 -21.55 -1.90 0.61
N ALA A 235 -21.96 -2.43 -0.54
CA ALA A 235 -23.01 -3.45 -0.58
C ALA A 235 -22.50 -4.71 0.13
N THR A 236 -23.29 -5.35 0.98
CA THR A 236 -22.77 -6.47 1.78
C THR A 236 -23.74 -7.62 1.85
N SER A 237 -23.19 -8.83 1.66
CA SER A 237 -23.87 -10.08 1.93
C SER A 237 -23.07 -10.90 2.93
N VAL A 238 -23.77 -11.68 3.76
CA VAL A 238 -23.19 -12.62 4.71
C VAL A 238 -23.63 -14.03 4.32
N PHE A 239 -22.68 -14.90 4.08
CA PHE A 239 -22.87 -16.31 3.75
C PHE A 239 -22.46 -17.15 4.96
N SER A 240 -23.45 -17.63 5.69
CA SER A 240 -23.26 -18.31 6.97
C SER A 240 -23.30 -19.81 6.77
N CYS A 241 -22.22 -20.50 7.12
CA CYS A 241 -22.11 -21.95 6.96
C CYS A 241 -22.30 -22.64 8.31
N ILE A 242 -23.24 -23.58 8.38
CA ILE A 242 -23.53 -24.38 9.58
C ILE A 242 -23.35 -25.88 9.31
N SER A 243 -23.13 -26.64 10.38
CA SER A 243 -23.04 -28.11 10.35
C SER A 243 -24.29 -28.69 10.99
N ASN A 244 -24.83 -29.76 10.41
CA ASN A 244 -25.97 -30.47 11.00
C ASN A 244 -25.58 -31.56 12.02
N ASN A 245 -24.36 -31.56 12.53
CA ASN A 245 -23.98 -32.53 13.54
C ASN A 245 -24.52 -32.08 14.90
N GLN A 246 -25.18 -32.97 15.64
CA GLN A 246 -25.74 -32.65 16.97
C GLN A 246 -24.69 -32.08 17.95
N SER A 247 -23.44 -32.52 17.83
CA SER A 247 -22.30 -32.00 18.61
C SER A 247 -22.07 -30.49 18.43
N ASN A 248 -22.59 -29.92 17.34
CA ASN A 248 -22.38 -28.55 16.90
C ASN A 248 -23.63 -27.66 17.10
N ASN A 249 -24.71 -28.17 17.70
CA ASN A 249 -25.98 -27.46 17.84
C ASN A 249 -25.83 -26.05 18.42
N LEU A 250 -25.02 -25.89 19.46
CA LEU A 250 -24.79 -24.58 20.09
C LEU A 250 -24.13 -23.58 19.12
N GLU A 251 -23.16 -24.03 18.33
CA GLU A 251 -22.46 -23.17 17.37
C GLU A 251 -23.32 -22.88 16.12
N THR A 252 -24.15 -23.84 15.71
CA THR A 252 -25.17 -23.64 14.69
C THR A 252 -26.18 -22.56 15.12
N LEU A 253 -26.69 -22.63 16.36
CA LEU A 253 -27.59 -21.62 16.92
C LEU A 253 -26.92 -20.23 17.01
N ASN A 254 -25.67 -20.18 17.50
CA ASN A 254 -24.90 -18.93 17.55
C ASN A 254 -24.74 -18.31 16.16
N THR A 255 -24.44 -19.14 15.17
CA THR A 255 -24.30 -18.73 13.77
C THR A 255 -25.61 -18.15 13.25
N ILE A 256 -26.72 -18.88 13.38
CA ILE A 256 -28.06 -18.42 12.97
C ILE A 256 -28.43 -17.09 13.65
N GLN A 257 -28.16 -16.94 14.94
CA GLN A 257 -28.46 -15.73 15.69
C GLN A 257 -27.61 -14.54 15.22
N PHE A 258 -26.31 -14.75 14.97
CA PHE A 258 -25.44 -13.73 14.38
C PHE A 258 -25.97 -13.28 13.01
N THR A 259 -26.28 -14.24 12.13
CA THR A 259 -26.81 -13.99 10.78
C THR A 259 -28.12 -13.21 10.83
N LYS A 260 -29.04 -13.57 11.73
CA LYS A 260 -30.29 -12.83 11.95
C LYS A 260 -30.04 -11.40 12.40
N ASN A 261 -29.06 -11.18 13.28
CA ASN A 261 -28.74 -9.86 13.79
C ASN A 261 -28.12 -8.98 12.69
N ILE A 262 -27.12 -9.48 11.96
CA ILE A 262 -26.43 -8.71 10.93
C ILE A 262 -27.34 -8.36 9.75
N GLY A 263 -28.30 -9.23 9.39
CA GLY A 263 -29.31 -8.95 8.36
C GLY A 263 -30.25 -7.79 8.70
N GLY A 264 -30.35 -7.39 9.97
CA GLY A 264 -31.11 -6.22 10.40
C GLY A 264 -30.40 -4.88 10.16
N ILE A 265 -29.14 -4.88 9.71
CA ILE A 265 -28.33 -3.69 9.47
C ILE A 265 -28.50 -3.21 8.02
N LYS A 266 -28.50 -1.89 7.83
CA LYS A 266 -28.60 -1.25 6.51
C LYS A 266 -27.39 -0.37 6.25
N ASN A 267 -26.79 -0.51 5.08
CA ASN A 267 -25.64 0.26 4.62
C ASN A 267 -26.06 1.49 3.80
N GLN A 268 -25.19 2.50 3.80
CA GLN A 268 -25.31 3.69 2.96
C GLN A 268 -24.41 3.52 1.74
N ILE A 269 -24.80 2.66 0.80
CA ILE A 269 -23.96 2.37 -0.36
C ILE A 269 -23.71 3.62 -1.20
N VAL A 270 -22.44 3.83 -1.56
CA VAL A 270 -22.02 4.99 -2.36
C VAL A 270 -21.46 4.49 -3.67
N LYS A 271 -22.03 4.98 -4.78
CA LYS A 271 -21.43 4.79 -6.10
C LYS A 271 -20.21 5.68 -6.19
N ALA A 272 -19.06 5.12 -6.52
CA ALA A 272 -17.89 5.91 -6.84
C ALA A 272 -18.25 6.86 -7.99
N LYS A 273 -18.03 8.16 -7.78
CA LYS A 273 -18.18 9.13 -8.85
C LYS A 273 -17.18 8.73 -9.93
N VAL A 274 -17.65 8.49 -11.15
CA VAL A 274 -16.75 8.39 -12.30
C VAL A 274 -15.95 9.68 -12.28
N VAL A 275 -14.66 9.53 -12.03
CA VAL A 275 -13.75 10.65 -11.91
C VAL A 275 -13.47 11.15 -13.34
N LYS A 276 -14.47 11.77 -13.98
CA LYS A 276 -14.26 12.64 -15.15
C LYS A 276 -13.43 13.86 -14.75
N SER A 277 -13.49 14.25 -13.47
CA SER A 277 -12.77 15.40 -12.92
C SER A 277 -11.26 15.16 -12.76
N HIS A 278 -10.78 14.05 -12.22
CA HIS A 278 -9.32 13.81 -12.18
C HIS A 278 -8.69 13.61 -13.54
N SER A 279 -9.39 13.17 -14.60
CA SER A 279 -8.74 13.19 -15.93
C SER A 279 -8.45 14.63 -16.41
N LEU A 280 -9.30 15.59 -16.02
CA LEU A 280 -9.09 17.01 -16.28
C LEU A 280 -8.08 17.61 -15.28
N GLU A 281 -8.21 17.35 -13.98
CA GLU A 281 -7.25 17.84 -12.98
C GLU A 281 -5.86 17.22 -13.15
N LEU A 282 -5.75 15.93 -13.54
CA LEU A 282 -4.47 15.31 -13.88
C LEU A 282 -3.89 15.92 -15.15
N LYS A 283 -4.72 16.22 -16.16
CA LYS A 283 -4.26 16.94 -17.36
C LYS A 283 -3.79 18.36 -17.02
N GLU A 284 -4.56 19.10 -16.23
CA GLU A 284 -4.19 20.45 -15.79
C GLU A 284 -2.93 20.44 -14.92
N MET A 285 -2.78 19.45 -14.04
CA MET A 285 -1.61 19.28 -13.19
C MET A 285 -0.40 18.83 -14.01
N GLN A 286 -0.59 17.95 -15.01
CA GLN A 286 0.44 17.58 -16.00
C GLN A 286 0.86 18.79 -16.83
N GLU A 287 -0.06 19.61 -17.33
CA GLU A 287 0.23 20.83 -18.08
C GLU A 287 0.99 21.87 -17.23
N LYS A 288 0.58 22.04 -15.96
CA LYS A 288 1.32 22.88 -15.00
C LYS A 288 2.73 22.36 -14.75
N TYR A 289 2.88 21.05 -14.56
CA TYR A 289 4.18 20.41 -14.36
C TYR A 289 5.07 20.56 -15.61
N GLN A 290 4.51 20.38 -16.81
CA GLN A 290 5.22 20.54 -18.08
C GLN A 290 5.74 21.98 -18.24
N LYS A 291 4.88 22.98 -18.01
CA LYS A 291 5.25 24.40 -18.05
C LYS A 291 6.35 24.72 -17.03
N LEU A 292 6.23 24.21 -15.81
CA LEU A 292 7.23 24.44 -14.77
C LEU A 292 8.60 23.86 -15.17
N VAL A 293 8.62 22.66 -15.77
CA VAL A 293 9.84 22.03 -16.28
C VAL A 293 10.46 22.85 -17.43
N GLU A 294 9.66 23.37 -18.35
CA GLU A 294 10.13 24.24 -19.45
C GLU A 294 10.74 25.53 -18.92
N THR A 295 10.03 26.25 -18.04
CA THR A 295 10.54 27.48 -17.43
C THR A 295 11.82 27.23 -16.63
N SER A 296 11.91 26.11 -15.91
CA SER A 296 13.13 25.74 -15.18
C SER A 296 14.30 25.45 -16.12
N LYS A 297 14.05 24.82 -17.28
CA LYS A 297 15.10 24.56 -18.30
C LYS A 297 15.60 25.85 -18.92
N GLU A 298 14.70 26.77 -19.28
CA GLU A 298 15.06 28.08 -19.83
C GLU A 298 15.90 28.89 -18.82
N CYS A 299 15.49 28.90 -17.55
CA CYS A 299 16.25 29.55 -16.48
C CYS A 299 17.65 28.93 -16.34
N LEU A 300 17.75 27.59 -16.34
CA LEU A 300 19.03 26.90 -16.26
C LEU A 300 19.93 27.22 -17.47
N GLN A 301 19.38 27.28 -18.68
CA GLN A 301 20.11 27.67 -19.88
C GLN A 301 20.65 29.10 -19.78
N GLN A 302 19.87 30.06 -19.29
CA GLN A 302 20.32 31.43 -19.09
C GLN A 302 21.46 31.51 -18.07
N VAL A 303 21.39 30.75 -16.97
CA VAL A 303 22.48 30.68 -15.97
C VAL A 303 23.75 30.10 -16.59
N ILE A 304 23.64 29.03 -17.38
CA ILE A 304 24.78 28.41 -18.08
C ILE A 304 25.41 29.39 -19.07
N VAL A 305 24.60 30.11 -19.86
CA VAL A 305 25.10 31.11 -20.82
C VAL A 305 25.87 32.21 -20.09
N ARG A 306 25.30 32.79 -19.03
CA ARG A 306 25.97 33.83 -18.24
C ARG A 306 27.26 33.35 -17.59
N ALA A 307 27.30 32.10 -17.11
CA ALA A 307 28.50 31.50 -16.57
C ALA A 307 29.61 31.38 -17.63
N LYS A 308 29.26 30.91 -18.84
CA LYS A 308 30.21 30.83 -19.98
C LYS A 308 30.70 32.20 -20.45
N GLU A 309 29.82 33.19 -20.50
CA GLU A 309 30.20 34.57 -20.86
C GLU A 309 31.20 35.13 -19.85
N ARG A 310 30.93 34.96 -18.54
CA ARG A 310 31.82 35.40 -17.47
C ARG A 310 33.17 34.68 -17.49
N GLU A 311 33.16 33.37 -17.75
CA GLU A 311 34.38 32.57 -17.95
C GLU A 311 35.22 33.13 -19.12
N ASN A 312 34.59 33.39 -20.27
CA ASN A 312 35.27 33.97 -21.44
C ASN A 312 35.83 35.37 -21.17
N GLU A 313 35.12 36.22 -20.42
CA GLU A 313 35.65 37.53 -20.01
C GLU A 313 36.87 37.41 -19.10
N LEU A 314 36.84 36.48 -18.14
CA LEU A 314 37.99 36.22 -17.27
C LEU A 314 39.18 35.73 -18.09
N LEU A 315 38.98 34.78 -19.02
CA LEU A 315 40.01 34.30 -19.94
C LEU A 315 40.65 35.44 -20.74
N LYS A 316 39.85 36.38 -21.26
CA LYS A 316 40.37 37.56 -21.97
C LYS A 316 41.22 38.45 -21.05
N LYS A 317 40.78 38.69 -19.81
CA LYS A 317 41.54 39.47 -18.83
C LYS A 317 42.86 38.79 -18.46
N PHE A 318 42.83 37.47 -18.20
CA PHE A 318 44.03 36.68 -17.93
C PHE A 318 45.02 36.74 -19.10
N LYS A 319 44.54 36.58 -20.34
CA LYS A 319 45.40 36.67 -21.52
C LYS A 319 46.09 38.02 -21.65
N LYS A 320 45.35 39.12 -21.42
CA LYS A 320 45.93 40.47 -21.43
C LYS A 320 47.04 40.63 -20.38
N ILE A 321 46.79 40.19 -19.14
CA ILE A 321 47.80 40.23 -18.07
C ILE A 321 49.04 39.41 -18.44
N TYR A 322 48.84 38.25 -19.04
CA TYR A 322 49.95 37.40 -19.51
C TYR A 322 50.78 38.11 -20.60
N ASP A 323 50.13 38.69 -21.60
CA ASP A 323 50.80 39.42 -22.68
C ASP A 323 51.59 40.64 -22.13
N ASP A 324 51.01 41.38 -21.17
CA ASP A 324 51.66 42.50 -20.49
C ASP A 324 52.91 42.05 -19.70
N LEU A 325 52.82 40.93 -18.98
CA LEU A 325 53.95 40.35 -18.23
C LEU A 325 55.09 39.88 -19.16
N VAL A 326 54.75 39.25 -20.28
CA VAL A 326 55.73 38.84 -21.29
C VAL A 326 56.42 40.07 -21.88
N GLY A 327 55.66 41.13 -22.19
CA GLY A 327 56.22 42.40 -22.65
C GLY A 327 57.19 43.03 -21.64
N PHE A 328 56.81 43.05 -20.36
CA PHE A 328 57.68 43.55 -19.29
C PHE A 328 58.97 42.73 -19.16
N ASN A 329 58.87 41.39 -19.22
CA ASN A 329 60.03 40.51 -19.16
C ASN A 329 60.99 40.73 -20.35
N ASN A 330 60.46 40.90 -21.56
CA ASN A 330 61.28 41.20 -22.74
C ASN A 330 62.01 42.54 -22.62
N ASN A 331 61.37 43.55 -22.03
CA ASN A 331 62.02 44.85 -21.77
C ASN A 331 63.14 44.74 -20.74
N ILE A 332 62.96 43.97 -19.66
CA ILE A 332 64.03 43.71 -18.68
C ILE A 332 65.23 43.03 -19.37
N ILE A 333 64.97 42.01 -20.19
CA ILE A 333 66.03 41.30 -20.93
C ILE A 333 66.77 42.28 -21.86
N HIS A 334 66.04 43.17 -22.55
CA HIS A 334 66.66 44.18 -23.41
C HIS A 334 67.55 45.16 -22.63
N GLN A 335 67.07 45.66 -21.49
CA GLN A 335 67.84 46.56 -20.63
C GLN A 335 69.09 45.88 -20.05
N GLN A 336 68.98 44.61 -19.63
CA GLN A 336 70.13 43.83 -19.18
C GLN A 336 71.16 43.64 -20.31
N ASN A 337 70.71 43.35 -21.53
CA ASN A 337 71.60 43.21 -22.68
C ASN A 337 72.29 44.53 -23.05
N GLN A 338 71.59 45.66 -22.98
CA GLN A 338 72.20 46.98 -23.20
C GLN A 338 73.23 47.32 -22.11
N PHE A 339 72.90 47.10 -20.85
CA PHE A 339 73.82 47.32 -19.74
C PHE A 339 75.09 46.45 -19.86
N ASN A 340 74.93 45.19 -20.27
CA ASN A 340 76.07 44.30 -20.50
C ASN A 340 76.95 44.78 -21.67
N GLN A 341 76.36 45.32 -22.75
CA GLN A 341 77.10 45.91 -23.86
C GLN A 341 77.85 47.19 -23.47
N GLU A 342 77.26 48.04 -22.62
CA GLU A 342 77.93 49.24 -22.10
C GLU A 342 79.09 48.90 -21.17
N MET A 343 78.96 47.88 -20.31
CA MET A 343 80.10 47.39 -19.50
C MET A 343 81.22 46.75 -20.32
N GLU A 344 80.91 46.07 -21.43
CA GLU A 344 81.94 45.53 -22.34
C GLU A 344 82.70 46.64 -23.08
N LEU A 345 82.04 47.77 -23.38
CA LEU A 345 82.68 48.94 -24.00
C LEU A 345 83.61 49.69 -23.03
N ASP A 346 83.22 49.83 -21.76
CA ASP A 346 84.07 50.45 -20.73
C ASP A 346 85.32 49.62 -20.38
N GLN A 347 85.31 48.31 -20.59
CA GLN A 347 86.52 47.47 -20.46
C GLN A 347 87.46 47.56 -21.67
N CYS A 348 87.00 48.06 -22.82
CA CYS A 348 87.82 48.25 -24.02
C CYS A 348 88.44 49.66 -24.14
N THR A 349 88.03 50.63 -23.31
CA THR A 349 88.69 51.94 -23.18
C THR A 349 89.51 52.03 -21.89
N GLY A 350 90.43 51.08 -21.72
CA GLY A 350 91.55 51.22 -20.80
C GLY A 350 92.71 51.94 -21.47
N ASP A 351 92.64 53.27 -21.55
CA ASP A 351 93.83 54.14 -21.43
C ASP A 351 93.42 55.61 -21.18
N GLY A 352 93.74 56.07 -19.96
CA GLY A 352 93.66 57.46 -19.51
C GLY A 352 92.30 57.84 -18.90
N PHE A 353 92.16 58.25 -17.64
CA PHE A 353 93.05 58.96 -16.72
C PHE A 353 92.37 58.88 -15.34
N ALA A 354 93.03 58.45 -14.25
CA ALA A 354 93.76 59.35 -13.36
C ALA A 354 93.11 60.76 -13.27
N ASP A 355 92.45 61.06 -12.15
CA ASP A 355 91.97 62.39 -11.70
C ASP A 355 90.46 62.68 -11.78
N ILE A 356 89.65 61.94 -10.98
CA ILE A 356 88.62 62.56 -10.11
C ILE A 356 88.66 61.86 -8.73
N ILE A 357 89.83 61.86 -8.11
CA ILE A 357 89.92 61.99 -6.65
C ILE A 357 89.99 63.51 -6.41
N GLY A 358 88.87 64.16 -6.11
CA GLY A 358 88.94 65.61 -5.87
C GLY A 358 87.67 66.46 -5.77
N PHE A 359 86.45 65.91 -5.64
CA PHE A 359 85.29 66.82 -5.45
C PHE A 359 84.21 66.40 -4.44
N LEU A 360 84.43 65.40 -3.61
CA LEU A 360 83.68 65.27 -2.35
C LEU A 360 84.61 64.75 -1.25
N GLY A 361 85.42 65.65 -0.70
CA GLY A 361 86.06 65.41 0.57
C GLY A 361 85.02 65.50 1.68
N VAL A 362 84.78 64.40 2.40
CA VAL A 362 84.65 64.34 3.87
C VAL A 362 84.98 62.91 4.32
N LYS A 363 86.20 62.79 4.88
CA LYS A 363 86.64 61.99 6.03
C LYS A 363 86.06 60.59 6.30
N GLU A 364 86.95 59.62 6.24
CA GLU A 364 87.05 58.53 7.22
C GLU A 364 87.02 59.11 8.65
N ASP A 365 86.19 58.55 9.52
CA ASP A 365 86.47 58.37 10.95
C ASP A 365 85.49 57.31 11.53
N GLU A 366 86.08 56.16 11.85
CA GLU A 366 85.85 55.26 13.00
C GLU A 366 84.52 54.51 13.25
N MET A 367 84.74 53.20 13.51
CA MET A 367 83.97 52.16 14.24
C MET A 367 82.90 51.33 13.51
#